data_AF-A0A7S0B0J8-F1
#
_entry.id   AF-A0A7S0B0J8-F1
#
_cell.length_a   1.000
_cell.length_b   1.000
_cell.length_c   1.000
_cell.angle_alpha   90.00
_cell.angle_beta   90.00
_cell.angle_gamma   90.00
#
_symmetry.space_group_name_H-M   'P 1'
#
loop_
_entity.id
_entity.type
_entity.pdbx_description
1 polymer ?
#
loop_
_entity_poly.entity_id
_entity_poly.type
_entity_poly.pdbx_seq_one_letter_code
_entity_poly.pdbx_strand_id
1 'polypeptide(L)'
;TAWELYYPPFAAAVEAGAGAFMCSYNKVNGTHACENPDILNRDLKSIMGFRGFVMSDWGATHSTQAVTAGLDQDMPGGNDRLFLAADLASSYASAADEAVLRILAAMYHLRL
;
A
#
# COMPACT_ATOMS: atom_id res chain seq x y z
N THR A 1 -20.79 -3.35 -8.24
CA THR A 1 -19.72 -2.84 -9.15
C THR A 1 -18.29 -3.13 -8.68
N ALA A 2 -17.76 -2.53 -7.60
CA ALA A 2 -16.35 -2.75 -7.21
C ALA A 2 -16.01 -4.26 -7.04
N TRP A 3 -16.80 -4.95 -6.22
CA TRP A 3 -16.66 -6.38 -5.92
C TRP A 3 -16.91 -7.33 -7.09
N GLU A 4 -17.71 -6.91 -8.08
CA GLU A 4 -18.15 -7.79 -9.17
C GLU A 4 -17.35 -7.57 -10.46
N LEU A 5 -16.77 -6.38 -10.62
CA LEU A 5 -16.11 -5.98 -11.86
C LEU A 5 -14.62 -5.67 -11.68
N TYR A 6 -14.27 -4.85 -10.69
CA TYR A 6 -12.89 -4.33 -10.55
C TYR A 6 -12.01 -5.19 -9.65
N TYR A 7 -12.55 -5.68 -8.54
CA TYR A 7 -11.81 -6.46 -7.54
C TYR A 7 -11.56 -7.94 -7.86
N PRO A 8 -12.38 -8.66 -8.65
CA PRO A 8 -12.11 -10.07 -8.95
C PRO A 8 -10.67 -10.39 -9.42
N PRO A 9 -10.05 -9.63 -10.34
CA PRO A 9 -8.66 -9.91 -10.73
C PRO A 9 -7.64 -9.66 -9.60
N PHE A 10 -7.88 -8.69 -8.71
CA PHE A 10 -7.00 -8.45 -7.56
C PHE A 10 -7.13 -9.56 -6.52
N ALA A 11 -8.35 -10.01 -6.22
CA ALA A 11 -8.59 -11.14 -5.33
C ALA A 11 -7.90 -12.41 -5.87
N ALA A 12 -8.02 -12.70 -7.17
CA ALA A 12 -7.33 -13.82 -7.80
C ALA A 12 -5.79 -13.71 -7.69
N ALA A 13 -5.25 -12.50 -7.83
CA ALA A 13 -3.81 -12.26 -7.65
C ALA A 13 -3.36 -12.41 -6.19
N VAL A 14 -4.19 -12.05 -5.21
CA VAL A 14 -3.94 -12.33 -3.79
C VAL A 14 -3.90 -13.84 -3.55
N GLU A 15 -4.88 -14.59 -4.06
CA GLU A 15 -4.93 -16.05 -3.95
C GLU A 15 -3.73 -16.74 -4.62
N ALA A 16 -3.26 -16.18 -5.74
CA ALA A 16 -2.07 -16.67 -6.44
C ALA A 16 -0.74 -16.34 -5.72
N GLY A 17 -0.77 -15.58 -4.62
CA GLY A 17 0.41 -15.26 -3.83
C GLY A 17 1.23 -14.07 -4.35
N ALA A 18 0.57 -13.05 -4.94
CA ALA A 18 1.25 -11.81 -5.31
C ALA A 18 2.01 -11.21 -4.11
N GLY A 19 3.29 -10.84 -4.33
CA GLY A 19 4.14 -10.25 -3.29
C GLY A 19 3.93 -8.75 -3.08
N ALA A 20 3.42 -8.05 -4.09
CA ALA A 20 3.20 -6.61 -4.05
C ALA A 20 2.01 -6.20 -4.92
N PHE A 21 1.37 -5.09 -4.55
CA PHE A 21 0.45 -4.34 -5.42
C PHE A 21 0.89 -2.89 -5.55
N MET A 22 0.49 -2.25 -6.65
CA MET A 22 0.70 -0.82 -6.86
C MET A 22 -0.64 -0.09 -6.75
N CYS A 23 -0.71 0.94 -5.91
CA CYS A 23 -1.87 1.84 -5.86
C CYS A 23 -1.80 2.87 -6.99
N SER A 24 -2.95 3.23 -7.56
CA SER A 24 -3.04 4.05 -8.77
C SER A 24 -3.04 5.56 -8.50
N TYR A 25 -2.89 6.35 -9.56
CA TYR A 25 -2.97 7.83 -9.48
C TYR A 25 -4.34 8.38 -9.12
N ASN A 26 -5.41 7.73 -9.59
CA ASN A 26 -6.74 8.32 -9.55
C ASN A 26 -7.32 8.35 -8.13
N LYS A 27 -8.34 9.18 -7.98
CA LYS A 27 -9.18 9.17 -6.78
C LYS A 27 -10.24 8.08 -6.90
N VAL A 28 -10.56 7.44 -5.78
CA VAL A 28 -11.74 6.58 -5.60
C VAL A 28 -12.61 7.25 -4.56
N ASN A 29 -13.83 7.61 -4.92
CA ASN A 29 -14.77 8.34 -4.06
C ASN A 29 -14.16 9.63 -3.45
N GLY A 30 -13.33 10.35 -4.21
CA GLY A 30 -12.73 11.63 -3.78
C GLY A 30 -11.38 11.53 -3.06
N THR A 31 -10.95 10.33 -2.67
CA THR A 31 -9.67 10.09 -1.98
C THR A 31 -8.67 9.43 -2.92
N HIS A 32 -7.41 9.92 -2.94
CA HIS A 32 -6.34 9.33 -3.76
C HIS A 32 -6.15 7.86 -3.42
N ALA A 33 -5.97 7.00 -4.44
CA ALA A 33 -5.96 5.55 -4.20
C ALA A 33 -4.82 5.12 -3.25
N CYS A 34 -3.66 5.76 -3.32
CA CYS A 34 -2.53 5.53 -2.40
C CYS A 34 -2.73 6.05 -0.97
N GLU A 35 -3.84 6.74 -0.70
CA GLU A 35 -4.19 7.27 0.63
C GLU A 35 -5.59 6.84 1.07
N ASN A 36 -6.16 5.83 0.41
CA ASN A 36 -7.54 5.44 0.62
C ASN A 36 -7.63 4.17 1.48
N PRO A 37 -7.97 4.30 2.79
CA PRO A 37 -8.02 3.15 3.69
C PRO A 37 -9.16 2.17 3.37
N ASP A 38 -10.20 2.62 2.68
CA ASP A 38 -11.28 1.72 2.27
C ASP A 38 -10.78 0.69 1.26
N ILE A 39 -10.01 1.12 0.26
CA ILE A 39 -9.56 0.20 -0.78
C ILE A 39 -8.27 -0.56 -0.38
N LEU A 40 -7.39 0.08 0.40
CA LEU A 40 -6.11 -0.51 0.80
C LEU A 40 -6.24 -1.35 2.08
N ASN A 41 -6.69 -0.75 3.19
CA ASN A 41 -6.75 -1.44 4.47
C ASN A 41 -7.97 -2.37 4.56
N ARG A 42 -9.17 -1.87 4.25
CA ARG A 42 -10.40 -2.65 4.38
C ARG A 42 -10.52 -3.68 3.26
N ASP A 43 -10.52 -3.26 2.01
CA ASP A 43 -10.86 -4.17 0.90
C ASP A 43 -9.68 -5.10 0.55
N LEU A 44 -8.48 -4.57 0.28
CA LEU A 44 -7.31 -5.37 -0.11
C LEU A 44 -6.68 -6.14 1.06
N LYS A 45 -6.22 -5.45 2.11
CA LYS A 45 -5.48 -6.08 3.22
C LYS A 45 -6.37 -6.92 4.14
N SER A 46 -7.58 -6.45 4.45
CA SER A 46 -8.48 -7.15 5.40
C SER A 46 -9.42 -8.14 4.72
N ILE A 47 -10.25 -7.72 3.76
CA ILE A 47 -11.28 -8.60 3.17
C ILE A 47 -10.65 -9.61 2.20
N MET A 48 -9.81 -9.18 1.27
CA MET A 48 -9.11 -10.11 0.36
C MET A 48 -7.94 -10.83 1.04
N GLY A 49 -7.50 -10.35 2.21
CA GLY A 49 -6.46 -11.01 3.02
C GLY A 49 -5.04 -10.82 2.49
N PHE A 50 -4.76 -9.76 1.72
CA PHE A 50 -3.44 -9.50 1.17
C PHE A 50 -2.36 -9.31 2.24
N ARG A 51 -1.30 -10.14 2.18
CA ARG A 51 -0.19 -10.18 3.15
C ARG A 51 1.12 -9.58 2.64
N GLY A 52 1.20 -9.20 1.37
CA GLY A 52 2.34 -8.47 0.82
C GLY A 52 2.29 -6.98 1.17
N PHE A 53 3.01 -6.20 0.37
CA PHE A 53 3.13 -4.75 0.54
C PHE A 53 2.51 -3.97 -0.64
N VAL A 54 2.06 -2.75 -0.38
CA VAL A 54 1.54 -1.81 -1.38
C VAL A 54 2.60 -0.75 -1.66
N MET A 55 2.98 -0.59 -2.91
CA MET A 55 3.83 0.50 -3.39
C MET A 55 3.00 1.59 -4.09
N SER A 56 3.47 2.82 -4.05
CA SER A 56 2.89 3.88 -4.87
C SER A 56 3.27 3.70 -6.33
N ASP A 57 2.38 4.13 -7.22
CA ASP A 57 2.83 4.58 -8.55
C ASP A 57 3.67 5.88 -8.38
N TRP A 58 4.42 6.25 -9.40
CA TRP A 58 5.47 7.27 -9.33
C TRP A 58 4.86 8.67 -9.19
N GLY A 59 4.87 9.21 -7.97
CA GLY A 59 4.24 10.50 -7.65
C GLY A 59 2.75 10.39 -7.29
N ALA A 60 2.27 9.19 -6.94
CA ALA A 60 0.90 8.97 -6.47
C ALA A 60 0.73 9.16 -4.94
N THR A 61 1.81 9.39 -4.21
CA THR A 61 1.80 9.71 -2.77
C THR A 61 1.58 11.21 -2.59
N HIS A 62 0.62 11.61 -1.74
CA HIS A 62 0.28 13.02 -1.55
C HIS A 62 0.48 13.52 -0.11
N SER A 63 0.79 12.62 0.84
CA SER A 63 1.09 12.91 2.23
C SER A 63 1.80 11.74 2.91
N THR A 64 2.54 12.01 3.99
CA THR A 64 3.14 10.94 4.82
C THR A 64 2.08 10.13 5.57
N GLN A 65 0.87 10.67 5.78
CA GLN A 65 -0.24 9.96 6.42
C GLN A 65 -0.69 8.72 5.61
N ALA A 66 -0.38 8.67 4.30
CA ALA A 66 -0.63 7.52 3.43
C ALA A 66 -0.18 6.18 4.06
N VAL A 67 0.89 6.18 4.86
CA VAL A 67 1.38 4.98 5.56
C VAL A 67 0.32 4.36 6.48
N THR A 68 -0.48 5.20 7.14
CA THR A 68 -1.60 4.76 8.00
C THR A 68 -2.82 4.33 7.20
N ALA A 69 -2.96 4.83 5.96
CA ALA A 69 -4.04 4.49 5.05
C ALA A 69 -3.78 3.17 4.29
N GLY A 70 -2.59 2.58 4.44
CA GLY A 70 -2.26 1.27 3.90
C GLY A 70 -1.17 1.26 2.83
N LEU A 71 -0.53 2.40 2.55
CA LEU A 71 0.67 2.47 1.72
C LEU A 71 1.88 1.93 2.50
N ASP A 72 2.67 1.05 1.90
CA ASP A 72 3.84 0.47 2.57
C ASP A 72 5.17 1.02 2.00
N GLN A 73 5.17 1.49 0.75
CA GLN A 73 6.37 1.97 0.08
C GLN A 73 6.07 3.17 -0.83
N ASP A 74 6.74 4.28 -0.58
CA ASP A 74 6.76 5.44 -1.48
C ASP A 74 7.78 5.25 -2.60
N MET A 75 7.36 5.47 -3.85
CA MET A 75 8.16 5.35 -5.05
C MET A 75 7.94 6.57 -5.97
N PRO A 76 9.01 7.10 -6.61
CA PRO A 76 10.42 6.68 -6.52
C PRO A 76 11.13 7.17 -5.24
N GLY A 77 10.41 7.87 -4.35
CA GLY A 77 10.99 8.66 -3.27
C GLY A 77 11.60 9.98 -3.76
N GLY A 78 12.08 10.80 -2.82
CA GLY A 78 12.97 11.93 -3.08
C GLY A 78 12.36 13.22 -3.64
N ASN A 79 11.18 13.18 -4.27
CA ASN A 79 10.65 14.36 -4.98
C ASN A 79 9.91 15.38 -4.07
N ASP A 80 9.17 14.93 -3.06
CA ASP A 80 8.25 15.80 -2.30
C ASP A 80 8.51 15.85 -0.79
N ARG A 81 9.65 15.35 -0.32
CA ARG A 81 9.99 15.22 1.12
C ARG A 81 8.92 14.45 1.94
N LEU A 82 8.18 13.56 1.29
CA LEU A 82 7.28 12.62 1.95
C LEU A 82 8.07 11.38 2.40
N PHE A 83 7.54 10.66 3.39
CA PHE A 83 8.16 9.41 3.88
C PHE A 83 9.61 9.59 4.37
N LEU A 84 9.96 10.78 4.88
CA LEU A 84 11.25 10.99 5.53
C LEU A 84 11.35 10.11 6.78
N ALA A 85 12.50 9.45 6.97
CA ALA A 85 12.72 8.56 8.10
C ALA A 85 12.45 9.22 9.46
N ALA A 86 12.79 10.50 9.61
CA ALA A 86 12.51 11.26 10.83
C ALA A 86 11.01 11.46 11.09
N ASP A 87 10.22 11.71 10.04
CA ASP A 87 8.77 11.92 10.16
C ASP A 87 8.06 10.60 10.43
N LEU A 88 8.47 9.53 9.74
CA LEU A 88 7.95 8.18 9.98
C LEU A 88 8.27 7.71 11.40
N ALA A 89 9.51 7.87 11.86
CA ALA A 89 9.93 7.45 13.20
C ALA A 89 9.25 8.27 14.32
N SER A 90 8.96 9.55 14.09
CA SER A 90 8.38 10.42 15.12
C SER A 90 6.85 10.34 15.20
N SER A 91 6.17 10.19 14.07
CA SER A 91 4.70 10.36 13.98
C SER A 91 3.97 9.09 13.53
N TYR A 92 4.65 8.13 12.91
CA TYR A 92 4.04 6.97 12.27
C TYR A 92 4.79 5.66 12.53
N ALA A 93 5.53 5.55 13.64
CA ALA A 93 6.48 4.47 13.88
C ALA A 93 5.86 3.07 13.73
N SER A 94 4.68 2.84 14.33
CA SER A 94 4.00 1.54 14.25
C SER A 94 3.55 1.18 12.83
N ALA A 95 3.07 2.15 12.06
CA ALA A 95 2.66 1.94 10.67
C ALA A 95 3.88 1.70 9.77
N ALA A 96 4.99 2.40 10.03
CA ALA A 96 6.25 2.17 9.35
C ALA A 96 6.82 0.77 9.65
N ASP A 97 6.75 0.32 10.90
CA ASP A 97 7.17 -1.04 11.27
C ASP A 97 6.34 -2.12 10.56
N GLU A 98 5.02 -1.93 10.44
CA GLU A 98 4.15 -2.85 9.69
C GLU A 98 4.51 -2.85 8.19
N ALA A 99 4.72 -1.67 7.60
CA ALA A 99 5.10 -1.52 6.20
C ALA A 99 6.42 -2.25 5.90
N VAL A 100 7.44 -2.04 6.75
CA VAL A 100 8.73 -2.73 6.64
C VAL A 100 8.56 -4.24 6.80
N LEU A 101 7.76 -4.70 7.77
CA LEU A 101 7.51 -6.11 7.97
C LEU A 101 6.87 -6.76 6.73
N ARG A 102 5.93 -6.09 6.05
CA ARG A 102 5.32 -6.58 4.81
C ARG A 102 6.31 -6.67 3.67
N ILE A 103 7.18 -5.67 3.49
CA ILE A 103 8.22 -5.68 2.46
C ILE A 103 9.18 -6.85 2.71
N LEU A 104 9.71 -6.97 3.93
CA LEU A 104 10.64 -8.04 4.27
C LEU A 104 9.97 -9.42 4.18
N ALA A 105 8.74 -9.56 4.63
CA ALA A 105 7.99 -10.81 4.51
C ALA A 105 7.85 -11.25 3.04
N ALA A 106 7.55 -10.32 2.13
CA ALA A 106 7.51 -10.60 0.70
C ALA A 106 8.88 -11.03 0.15
N MET A 107 9.96 -10.34 0.53
CA MET A 107 11.33 -10.70 0.13
C MET A 107 11.72 -12.11 0.60
N TYR A 108 11.49 -12.42 1.88
CA TYR A 108 11.78 -13.74 2.44
C TYR A 108 10.92 -14.85 1.82
N HIS A 109 9.65 -14.56 1.55
CA HIS A 109 8.74 -15.52 0.88
C HIS A 109 9.24 -15.89 -0.52
N LEU A 110 9.76 -14.89 -1.26
CA LEU A 110 10.30 -15.06 -2.61
C LEU A 110 11.77 -15.52 -2.64
N ARG A 111 12.42 -15.67 -1.49
CA ARG A 111 13.84 -16.05 -1.34
C ARG A 111 14.80 -15.11 -2.09
N LEU A 112 14.52 -13.80 -2.00
CA LEU A 112 15.37 -12.73 -2.51
C LEU A 112 16.51 -12.38 -1.54
#